data_AF-A0A962AU74-F1
#
_entry.id   AF-A0A962AU74-F1
#
_cell.length_a   1.000
_cell.length_b   1.000
_cell.length_c   1.000
_cell.angle_alpha   90.00
_cell.angle_beta   90.00
_cell.angle_gamma   90.00
#
_symmetry.space_group_name_H-M   'P 1'
#
loop_
_entity.id
_entity.type
_entity.pdbx_description
1 polymer ?
#
loop_
_entity_poly.entity_id
_entity_poly.type
_entity_poly.pdbx_seq_one_letter_code
_entity_poly.pdbx_strand_id
1 'polypeptide(L)'
;MRSEDDIERIRVIVVEKLKDVGKRVYAIVNYDNFTIEPALLDAYSAMVRGLMDTYYADVTRYTTSGFLRMKLGDALSGRGVAPHIYESAAEAEKGLEEIESGKG
;
A
#
# COMPACT_ATOMS: atom_id res chain seq x y z
N MET A 1 5.12 2.71 -13.41
CA MET A 1 3.83 2.05 -13.70
C MET A 1 3.09 2.86 -14.74
N ARG A 2 2.83 2.24 -15.90
CA ARG A 2 2.39 2.94 -17.12
C ARG A 2 1.11 2.35 -17.73
N SER A 3 0.61 1.23 -17.22
CA SER A 3 -0.65 0.65 -17.67
C SER A 3 -1.39 -0.04 -16.53
N GLU A 4 -2.67 -0.34 -16.74
CA GLU A 4 -3.45 -1.18 -15.84
C GLU A 4 -2.90 -2.62 -15.78
N ASP A 5 -2.27 -3.11 -16.85
CA ASP A 5 -1.61 -4.42 -16.84
C ASP A 5 -0.49 -4.49 -15.80
N ASP A 6 0.24 -3.40 -15.55
CA ASP A 6 1.25 -3.36 -14.48
C ASP A 6 0.58 -3.50 -13.10
N ILE A 7 -0.59 -2.88 -12.90
CA ILE A 7 -1.37 -2.98 -11.66
C ILE A 7 -1.83 -4.42 -11.45
N GLU A 8 -2.37 -5.03 -12.50
CA GLU A 8 -2.85 -6.41 -12.45
C GLU A 8 -1.71 -7.40 -12.18
N ARG A 9 -0.54 -7.18 -12.79
CA ARG A 9 0.66 -7.98 -12.49
C ARG A 9 1.06 -7.88 -11.02
N ILE A 10 1.03 -6.68 -10.42
CA ILE A 10 1.29 -6.50 -8.99
C ILE A 10 0.26 -7.30 -8.17
N ARG A 11 -1.03 -7.17 -8.50
CA ARG A 11 -2.11 -7.88 -7.80
C ARG A 11 -1.88 -9.39 -7.83
N VAL A 12 -1.61 -9.96 -8.99
CA VAL A 12 -1.36 -11.40 -9.16
C VAL A 12 -0.16 -11.85 -8.33
N ILE A 13 0.96 -11.14 -8.38
CA ILE A 13 2.17 -11.49 -7.62
C ILE A 13 1.90 -11.48 -6.11
N VAL A 14 1.17 -10.47 -5.62
CA VAL A 14 0.82 -10.38 -4.19
C VAL A 14 -0.11 -11.51 -3.78
N VAL A 15 -1.18 -11.76 -4.56
CA VAL A 15 -2.15 -12.83 -4.30
C VAL A 15 -1.47 -14.19 -4.29
N GLU A 16 -0.63 -14.49 -5.27
CA GLU A 16 0.09 -15.77 -5.35
C GLU A 16 1.00 -16.01 -4.14
N LYS A 17 1.60 -14.95 -3.58
CA LYS A 17 2.43 -15.06 -2.37
C LYS A 17 1.62 -15.26 -1.10
N LEU A 18 0.39 -14.74 -1.04
CA LEU A 18 -0.39 -14.66 0.20
C LEU A 18 -1.54 -15.69 0.26
N LYS A 19 -1.97 -16.26 -0.86
CA LYS A 19 -3.11 -17.19 -0.92
C LYS A 19 -3.00 -18.39 0.02
N ASP A 20 -1.78 -18.90 0.24
CA ASP A 20 -1.53 -20.10 1.04
C ASP A 20 -1.14 -19.78 2.50
N VAL A 21 -1.06 -18.50 2.88
CA VAL A 21 -0.66 -18.09 4.24
C VAL A 21 -1.76 -18.40 5.27
N GLY A 22 -3.01 -18.50 4.84
CA GLY A 22 -4.14 -18.90 5.68
C GLY A 22 -4.57 -17.87 6.75
N LYS A 23 -3.95 -16.69 6.77
CA LYS A 23 -4.30 -15.56 7.64
C LYS A 23 -3.97 -14.23 6.95
N ARG A 24 -4.61 -13.16 7.41
CA ARG A 24 -4.24 -11.80 7.01
C ARG A 24 -2.88 -11.43 7.59
N VAL A 25 -2.10 -10.66 6.84
CA VAL A 25 -0.72 -10.29 7.19
C VAL A 25 -0.57 -8.79 7.34
N TYR A 26 0.37 -8.37 8.19
CA TYR A 26 0.86 -7.01 8.22
C TYR A 26 1.88 -6.79 7.10
N ALA A 27 1.86 -5.63 6.45
CA ALA A 27 2.74 -5.32 5.32
C ALA A 27 3.39 -3.94 5.44
N ILE A 28 4.58 -3.80 4.86
CA ILE A 28 5.25 -2.52 4.64
C ILE A 28 5.49 -2.35 3.14
N VAL A 29 5.05 -1.24 2.57
CA VAL A 29 5.25 -0.94 1.13
C VAL A 29 6.22 0.21 0.94
N ASN A 30 7.30 -0.07 0.22
CA ASN A 30 8.29 0.92 -0.20
C ASN A 30 7.91 1.52 -1.56
N TYR A 31 7.75 2.85 -1.62
CA TYR A 31 7.52 3.60 -2.87
C TYR A 31 8.72 4.46 -3.29
N ASP A 32 9.90 4.28 -2.70
CA ASP A 32 11.13 4.87 -3.24
C ASP A 32 11.40 4.35 -4.64
N ASN A 33 11.84 5.26 -5.51
CA ASN A 33 12.03 5.02 -6.94
C ASN A 33 10.79 4.50 -7.67
N PHE A 34 9.60 4.58 -7.06
CA PHE A 34 8.34 4.24 -7.68
C PHE A 34 7.78 5.44 -8.43
N THR A 35 7.27 5.18 -9.64
CA THR A 35 6.54 6.18 -10.43
C THR A 35 5.25 5.55 -10.92
N ILE A 36 4.18 6.34 -10.89
CA ILE A 36 2.85 5.96 -11.35
C ILE A 36 2.28 7.11 -12.16
N GLU A 37 1.71 6.80 -13.32
CA GLU A 37 0.99 7.80 -14.10
C GLU A 37 -0.24 8.30 -13.33
N PRO A 38 -0.53 9.61 -13.30
CA PRO A 38 -1.63 10.14 -12.51
C PRO A 38 -3.00 9.50 -12.80
N ALA A 39 -3.25 9.12 -14.06
CA ALA A 39 -4.49 8.46 -14.47
C ALA A 39 -4.67 7.07 -13.85
N LEU A 40 -3.57 6.42 -13.42
CA LEU A 40 -3.58 5.08 -12.83
C LEU A 40 -3.71 5.08 -11.31
N LEU A 41 -3.63 6.23 -10.64
CA LEU A 41 -3.71 6.32 -9.18
C LEU A 41 -5.02 5.74 -8.65
N ASP A 42 -6.14 6.03 -9.31
CA ASP A 42 -7.45 5.54 -8.88
C ASP A 42 -7.57 4.01 -9.02
N ALA A 43 -7.16 3.47 -10.17
CA ALA A 43 -7.12 2.03 -10.42
C ALA A 43 -6.18 1.30 -9.44
N TYR A 44 -5.02 1.90 -9.17
CA TYR A 44 -4.05 1.35 -8.22
C TYR A 44 -4.60 1.32 -6.79
N SER A 45 -5.20 2.43 -6.33
CA SER A 45 -5.83 2.51 -5.01
C SER A 45 -7.00 1.53 -4.87
N ALA A 46 -7.77 1.31 -5.95
CA ALA A 46 -8.83 0.30 -5.96
C ALA A 46 -8.27 -1.12 -5.79
N MET A 47 -7.17 -1.43 -6.48
CA MET A 47 -6.48 -2.72 -6.32
C MET A 47 -5.94 -2.90 -4.89
N VAL A 48 -5.30 -1.87 -4.33
CA VAL A 48 -4.80 -1.89 -2.94
C VAL A 48 -5.94 -2.12 -1.94
N ARG A 49 -7.11 -1.50 -2.15
CA ARG A 49 -8.30 -1.74 -1.32
C ARG A 49 -8.73 -3.21 -1.35
N GLY A 50 -8.75 -3.84 -2.53
CA GLY A 50 -9.07 -5.26 -2.65
C GLY A 50 -8.08 -6.16 -1.90
N LEU A 51 -6.79 -5.80 -1.89
CA LEU A 51 -5.78 -6.50 -1.10
C LEU A 51 -5.98 -6.30 0.41
N MET A 52 -6.34 -5.09 0.84
CA MET A 52 -6.69 -4.79 2.24
C MET A 52 -7.87 -5.64 2.72
N ASP A 53 -8.92 -5.73 1.91
CA ASP A 53 -10.14 -6.44 2.31
C ASP A 53 -9.92 -7.97 2.44
N THR A 54 -8.92 -8.53 1.77
CA THR A 54 -8.73 -9.99 1.69
C THR A 54 -7.47 -10.48 2.41
N TYR A 55 -6.34 -9.82 2.21
CA TYR A 55 -5.01 -10.34 2.56
C TYR A 55 -4.29 -9.54 3.64
N TYR A 56 -4.53 -8.22 3.76
CA TYR A 56 -3.83 -7.41 4.75
C TYR A 56 -4.64 -7.23 6.03
N ALA A 57 -3.97 -7.43 7.16
CA ALA A 57 -4.50 -7.04 8.46
C ALA A 57 -4.37 -5.52 8.60
N ASP A 58 -3.16 -5.01 8.31
CA ASP A 58 -2.88 -3.60 8.13
C ASP A 58 -1.62 -3.42 7.27
N VAL A 59 -1.36 -2.18 6.83
CA VAL A 59 -0.21 -1.84 6.00
C VAL A 59 0.31 -0.44 6.29
N THR A 60 1.61 -0.33 6.50
CA THR A 60 2.32 0.96 6.47
C THR A 60 3.08 1.12 5.18
N ARG A 61 3.35 2.37 4.82
CA ARG A 61 3.94 2.74 3.53
C ARG A 61 5.01 3.78 3.78
N TYR A 62 6.03 3.86 2.92
CA TYR A 62 6.97 4.98 2.98
C TYR A 62 7.46 5.42 1.60
N THR A 63 7.83 6.69 1.53
CA THR A 63 8.59 7.25 0.42
C THR A 63 9.30 8.53 0.84
N THR A 64 10.52 8.69 0.34
CA THR A 64 11.29 9.93 0.43
C THR A 64 10.72 11.06 -0.43
N SER A 65 9.83 10.76 -1.38
CA SER A 65 9.19 11.77 -2.25
C SER A 65 7.94 12.36 -1.61
N GLY A 66 8.04 13.60 -1.12
CA GLY A 66 6.88 14.33 -0.56
C GLY A 66 5.71 14.50 -1.54
N PHE A 67 6.00 14.73 -2.83
CA PHE A 67 4.96 14.87 -3.85
C PHE A 67 4.21 13.57 -4.13
N LEU A 68 4.94 12.44 -4.20
CA LEU A 68 4.32 11.13 -4.39
C LEU A 68 3.47 10.76 -3.16
N ARG A 69 3.97 11.03 -1.97
CA ARG A 69 3.26 10.83 -0.71
C ARG A 69 1.94 11.58 -0.67
N MET A 70 1.91 12.86 -1.07
CA MET A 70 0.67 13.64 -1.15
C MET A 70 -0.35 12.99 -2.10
N LYS A 71 0.08 12.65 -3.34
CA LYS A 71 -0.81 12.04 -4.35
C LYS A 71 -1.36 10.68 -3.93
N LEU A 72 -0.52 9.82 -3.37
CA LEU A 72 -0.94 8.52 -2.87
C LEU A 72 -1.87 8.68 -1.67
N GLY A 73 -1.57 9.63 -0.77
CA GLY A 73 -2.41 9.97 0.37
C GLY A 73 -3.84 10.32 -0.05
N ASP A 74 -3.98 11.24 -1.01
CA ASP A 74 -5.28 11.65 -1.55
C ASP A 74 -6.02 10.48 -2.22
N ALA A 75 -5.34 9.72 -3.07
CA ALA A 75 -5.95 8.63 -3.82
C ALA A 75 -6.41 7.47 -2.94
N LEU A 76 -5.63 7.12 -1.91
CA LEU A 76 -5.97 6.07 -0.95
C LEU A 76 -7.12 6.53 -0.03
N SER A 77 -7.04 7.75 0.49
CA SER A 77 -8.07 8.30 1.38
C SER A 77 -9.41 8.43 0.67
N GLY A 78 -9.42 8.87 -0.60
CA GLY A 78 -10.64 8.95 -1.42
C GLY A 78 -11.33 7.60 -1.66
N ARG A 79 -10.59 6.49 -1.52
CA ARG A 79 -11.11 5.12 -1.60
C ARG A 79 -11.43 4.51 -0.23
N GLY A 80 -11.27 5.26 0.87
CA GLY A 80 -11.49 4.80 2.24
C GLY A 80 -10.36 3.91 2.78
N VAL A 81 -9.18 3.93 2.16
CA VAL A 81 -8.00 3.19 2.62
C VAL A 81 -7.15 4.13 3.46
N ALA A 82 -6.81 3.71 4.68
CA ALA A 82 -5.92 4.49 5.53
C ALA A 82 -4.52 4.61 4.85
N PRO A 83 -4.02 5.84 4.61
CA PRO A 83 -2.84 6.02 3.79
C PRO A 83 -1.55 5.60 4.50
N HIS A 84 -1.40 5.82 5.83
CA HIS A 84 -0.22 5.47 6.64
C HIS A 84 1.12 5.56 5.87
N ILE A 85 1.39 6.72 5.25
CA ILE A 85 2.58 6.96 4.42
C ILE A 85 3.60 7.83 5.17
N TYR A 86 4.74 7.25 5.49
CA TYR A 86 5.85 7.86 6.22
C TYR A 86 6.97 8.32 5.29
N GLU A 87 7.96 9.02 5.85
CA GLU A 87 9.13 9.51 5.10
C GLU A 87 10.24 8.48 4.99
N SER A 88 10.25 7.49 5.90
CA SER A 88 11.32 6.50 5.99
C SER A 88 10.80 5.11 6.33
N ALA A 89 11.63 4.11 6.05
CA ALA A 89 11.38 2.72 6.43
C ALA A 89 11.23 2.57 7.95
N ALA A 90 12.10 3.21 8.74
CA ALA A 90 12.09 3.12 10.19
C ALA A 90 10.77 3.64 10.81
N GLU A 91 10.22 4.72 10.26
CA GLU A 91 8.91 5.23 10.70
C GLU A 91 7.77 4.29 10.33
N ALA A 92 7.82 3.70 9.13
CA ALA A 92 6.80 2.74 8.68
C ALA A 92 6.86 1.43 9.49
N GLU A 93 8.05 0.95 9.85
CA GLU A 93 8.24 -0.20 10.73
C GLU A 93 7.66 0.08 12.12
N LYS A 94 8.06 1.20 12.74
CA LYS A 94 7.54 1.61 14.04
C LYS A 94 6.01 1.78 14.03
N GLY A 95 5.47 2.42 12.99
CA GLY A 95 4.03 2.59 12.85
C GLY A 95 3.29 1.24 12.75
N LEU A 96 3.89 0.26 12.08
CA LEU A 96 3.30 -1.08 11.97
C LEU A 96 3.33 -1.83 13.31
N GLU A 97 4.41 -1.71 14.09
CA GLU A 97 4.51 -2.27 15.44
C GLU A 97 3.45 -1.69 16.38
N GLU A 98 3.17 -0.38 16.29
CA GLU A 98 2.14 0.30 17.08
C GLU A 98 0.74 -0.20 16.71
N ILE A 99 0.46 -0.36 15.42
CA ILE A 99 -0.79 -0.94 14.90
C ILE A 99 -0.98 -2.38 15.38
N GLU A 100 0.04 -3.23 15.21
CA GLU A 100 0.00 -4.64 15.62
C GLU A 100 -0.22 -4.78 17.13
N SER A 101 0.35 -3.87 17.92
CA SER A 101 0.19 -3.84 19.38
C SER A 101 -1.17 -3.29 19.86
N GLY A 102 -2.05 -2.85 18.94
CA GLY A 102 -3.35 -2.26 19.28
C GLY A 102 -3.25 -0.88 19.92
N LYS A 103 -2.18 -0.13 19.64
CA LYS A 103 -1.95 1.24 20.14
C LYS A 103 -2.37 2.34 19.14
N GLY A 104 -3.05 1.96 18.06
CA GLY A 104 -3.57 2.85 17.01
C GLY A 104 -4.93 3.44 17.33
#